data_AF-A0A7C1WES6-F1
#
_entry.id   AF-A0A7C1WES6-F1
#
_cell.length_a   1.000
_cell.length_b   1.000
_cell.length_c   1.000
_cell.angle_alpha   90.00
_cell.angle_beta   90.00
_cell.angle_gamma   90.00
#
_symmetry.space_group_name_H-M   'P 1'
#
loop_
_entity.id
_entity.type
_entity.pdbx_description
1 polymer ?
#
loop_
_entity_poly.entity_id
_entity_poly.type
_entity_poly.pdbx_seq_one_letter_code
_entity_poly.pdbx_strand_id
1 'polypeptide(L)'
;NVLLVGSVDKFPVRYTYINVQGSGYTPGADLYYADIYDEDGNFQTWDTNSTSKFGEYDWNGEPDELDGYPDVAIGRLACVDTNEVTTVVNKIINYENNEAYKQEWFTNLVVVGGDTAPNDPDDVDEGEYVNQKVIDVMDGFNPTELWASNGKVASASYINDAINSGAGFVDFSGHGSPNSWATHPHNNEHIWLPAPTGYTSTHASSLANGDKLPVIIMSACSTGDYTSSKHCLAWSFIANSNGGGIAIFSPDEISYGYIGRSVIYGLDGKMELSLFKAYKLKGAITFGEMWTRALNLYISGRMYSADYLTIEEWQPFGDPTLAIAEESNPPEKPTITGPTQGKPGEEYTFEAQTTDPDGDKIYYMFDWGDGRYSNWLGPYNSGTKVEATHTWNKKDTYEVKVKAKDDHGVVSEWSDPLPVSMPISKNTPEHPTIIQILLKILNLFKINWM
;
A
#
# COMPACT_ATOMS: atom_id res chain seq x y z
N ASN A 1 2.41 4.24 17.34
CA ASN A 1 1.30 5.17 17.09
C ASN A 1 1.35 6.30 18.10
N VAL A 2 1.41 7.55 17.63
CA VAL A 2 1.41 8.77 18.45
C VAL A 2 0.42 9.77 17.83
N LEU A 3 -0.56 10.25 18.60
CA LEU A 3 -1.49 11.28 18.15
C LEU A 3 -1.10 12.64 18.72
N LEU A 4 -0.80 13.60 17.85
CA LEU A 4 -0.52 14.98 18.21
C LEU A 4 -1.83 15.78 18.20
N VAL A 5 -2.11 16.52 19.27
CA VAL A 5 -3.36 17.31 19.37
C VAL A 5 -3.04 18.77 19.65
N GLY A 6 -3.39 19.62 18.68
CA GLY A 6 -3.26 21.06 18.76
C GLY A 6 -2.68 21.68 17.50
N SER A 7 -3.11 22.90 17.22
CA SER A 7 -2.45 23.80 16.27
C SER A 7 -1.04 24.19 16.73
N VAL A 8 -0.32 24.95 15.89
CA VAL A 8 1.04 25.42 16.19
C VAL A 8 1.17 26.27 17.46
N ASP A 9 0.07 26.84 17.94
CA ASP A 9 0.04 27.59 19.21
C ASP A 9 -0.05 26.68 20.44
N LYS A 10 -0.39 25.40 20.26
CA LYS A 10 -0.74 24.45 21.31
C LYS A 10 0.23 23.29 21.38
N PHE A 11 0.66 22.78 20.23
CA PHE A 11 1.63 21.71 20.12
C PHE A 11 2.81 22.18 19.26
N PRO A 12 4.06 21.96 19.69
CA PRO A 12 5.25 22.44 18.97
C PRO A 12 5.35 21.84 17.56
N VAL A 13 5.85 22.66 16.64
CA VAL A 13 6.22 22.23 15.29
C VAL A 13 7.74 22.14 15.22
N ARG A 14 8.23 21.08 14.57
CA ARG A 14 9.61 21.03 14.13
C ARG A 14 9.69 21.66 12.74
N TYR A 15 10.37 22.79 12.63
CA TYR A 15 10.72 23.34 11.31
C TYR A 15 12.02 22.70 10.82
N THR A 16 12.08 22.38 9.54
CA THR A 16 13.31 21.89 8.89
C THR A 16 13.89 22.93 7.93
N TYR A 17 15.03 22.62 7.29
CA TYR A 17 15.81 23.63 6.56
C TYR A 17 16.41 23.04 5.28
N ILE A 18 15.74 23.23 4.15
CA ILE A 18 16.13 22.59 2.89
C ILE A 18 16.32 23.61 1.78
N ASN A 19 17.44 23.52 1.07
CA ASN A 19 17.67 24.30 -0.14
C ASN A 19 17.45 23.46 -1.40
N VAL A 20 16.46 23.84 -2.20
CA VAL A 20 16.21 23.24 -3.51
C VAL A 20 16.55 24.26 -4.59
N GLN A 21 17.57 23.96 -5.40
CA GLN A 21 17.97 24.76 -6.56
C GLN A 21 18.23 26.26 -6.25
N GLY A 22 18.74 26.56 -5.05
CA GLY A 22 19.04 27.93 -4.59
C GLY A 22 17.91 28.59 -3.81
N SER A 23 16.73 27.98 -3.74
CA SER A 23 15.59 28.46 -2.94
C SER A 23 15.55 27.72 -1.60
N GLY A 24 15.38 28.47 -0.51
CA GLY A 24 15.27 27.90 0.83
C GLY A 24 13.81 27.73 1.28
N TYR A 25 13.48 26.54 1.78
CA TYR A 25 12.22 26.13 2.39
C TYR A 25 12.40 25.75 3.87
N THR A 26 11.38 26.01 4.68
CA THR A 26 11.34 25.65 6.10
C THR A 26 9.99 25.06 6.51
N PRO A 27 9.63 23.86 6.02
CA PRO A 27 8.33 23.26 6.30
C PRO A 27 8.24 22.81 7.76
N GLY A 28 7.01 22.72 8.27
CA GLY A 28 6.74 21.93 9.47
C GLY A 28 6.84 20.44 9.17
N ALA A 29 7.61 19.69 9.96
CA ALA A 29 7.85 18.26 9.76
C ALA A 29 7.45 17.43 10.99
N ASP A 30 6.26 16.83 10.96
CA ASP A 30 5.86 15.86 11.98
C ASP A 30 6.64 14.54 11.88
N LEU A 31 7.28 14.26 10.74
CA LEU A 31 8.19 13.13 10.57
C LEU A 31 9.31 13.12 11.62
N TYR A 32 9.77 14.29 12.06
CA TYR A 32 10.73 14.42 13.16
C TYR A 32 10.31 13.71 14.45
N TYR A 33 9.01 13.68 14.76
CA TYR A 33 8.53 13.00 15.97
C TYR A 33 8.32 11.50 15.78
N ALA A 34 8.34 11.04 14.53
CA ALA A 34 8.13 9.65 14.14
C ALA A 34 9.45 8.90 13.93
N ASP A 35 10.47 9.59 13.45
CA ASP A 35 11.83 9.09 13.21
C ASP A 35 12.71 9.29 14.46
N ILE A 36 12.94 8.20 15.19
CA ILE A 36 13.57 8.15 16.51
C ILE A 36 14.96 7.49 16.43
N TYR A 37 15.14 6.50 15.56
CA TYR A 37 16.37 5.72 15.43
C TYR A 37 16.87 5.64 13.99
N ASP A 38 18.18 5.78 13.81
CA ASP A 38 18.84 5.52 12.53
C ASP A 38 18.93 4.01 12.21
N GLU A 39 19.45 3.67 11.02
CA GLU A 39 19.64 2.28 10.56
C GLU A 39 20.53 1.42 11.48
N ASP A 40 21.40 2.04 12.28
CA ASP A 40 22.30 1.40 13.24
C ASP A 40 21.68 1.30 14.66
N GLY A 41 20.49 1.86 14.86
CA GLY A 41 19.76 1.89 16.14
C GLY A 41 20.22 3.00 17.10
N ASN A 42 20.95 4.00 16.64
CA ASN A 42 21.27 5.20 17.43
C ASN A 42 20.13 6.22 17.34
N PHE A 43 20.09 7.17 18.28
CA PHE A 43 19.05 8.20 18.29
C PHE A 43 19.21 9.17 17.11
N GLN A 44 18.16 9.29 16.30
CA GLN A 44 18.11 10.15 15.11
C GLN A 44 17.82 11.60 15.54
N THR A 45 18.88 12.41 15.64
CA THR A 45 18.77 13.76 16.23
C THR A 45 18.11 14.79 15.33
N TRP A 46 18.17 14.55 14.00
CA TRP A 46 17.92 15.52 12.94
C TRP A 46 18.80 16.78 13.03
N ASP A 47 19.86 16.82 13.84
CA ASP A 47 20.80 17.96 13.99
C ASP A 47 22.22 17.40 14.22
N THR A 48 22.61 16.48 13.34
CA THR A 48 23.89 15.75 13.38
C THR A 48 25.09 16.70 13.25
N ASN A 49 24.90 17.83 12.56
CA ASN A 49 25.91 18.87 12.41
C ASN A 49 25.93 19.89 13.58
N SER A 50 24.99 19.78 14.52
CA SER A 50 24.86 20.64 15.72
C SER A 50 24.73 22.13 15.41
N THR A 51 24.03 22.48 14.32
CA THR A 51 23.75 23.87 13.93
C THR A 51 22.44 24.41 14.49
N SER A 52 21.63 23.55 15.15
CA SER A 52 20.25 23.85 15.59
C SER A 52 19.29 24.14 14.44
N LYS A 53 19.66 23.74 13.22
CA LYS A 53 18.77 23.67 12.07
C LYS A 53 18.51 22.20 11.83
N PHE A 54 17.28 21.78 12.05
CA PHE A 54 16.95 20.36 12.03
C PHE A 54 16.60 19.91 10.62
N GLY A 55 16.92 18.68 10.23
CA GLY A 55 16.65 18.17 8.88
C GLY A 55 17.32 19.04 7.81
N GLU A 56 18.55 19.49 8.08
CA GLU A 56 19.25 20.40 7.18
C GLU A 56 19.70 19.67 5.91
N TYR A 57 19.31 20.13 4.73
CA TYR A 57 19.86 19.62 3.45
C TYR A 57 20.15 20.76 2.47
N ASP A 58 21.40 20.85 1.99
CA ASP A 58 21.91 21.89 1.09
C ASP A 58 21.76 23.36 1.60
N TRP A 59 21.49 23.60 2.88
CA TRP A 59 21.11 24.91 3.46
C TRP A 59 22.27 25.82 3.91
N ASN A 60 23.43 25.72 3.24
CA ASN A 60 24.70 26.37 3.56
C ASN A 60 25.47 25.75 4.75
N GLY A 61 25.73 24.45 4.65
CA GLY A 61 26.51 23.68 5.62
C GLY A 61 26.71 22.24 5.16
N GLU A 62 27.35 21.42 6.00
CA GLU A 62 27.25 19.96 5.84
C GLU A 62 25.79 19.57 6.15
N PRO A 63 25.14 18.76 5.30
CA PRO A 63 23.77 18.33 5.54
C PRO A 63 23.68 17.45 6.80
N ASP A 64 22.48 17.35 7.35
CA ASP A 64 22.19 16.36 8.36
C ASP A 64 22.14 14.95 7.77
N GLU A 65 22.70 13.99 8.49
CA GLU A 65 22.54 12.58 8.16
C GLU A 65 21.15 12.13 8.64
N LEU A 66 20.22 11.97 7.69
CA LEU A 66 18.83 11.58 7.90
C LEU A 66 18.48 10.37 7.03
N ASP A 67 18.03 9.29 7.66
CA ASP A 67 17.48 8.13 6.96
C ASP A 67 16.00 8.34 6.59
N GLY A 68 15.26 9.11 7.41
CA GLY A 68 13.89 9.53 7.21
C GLY A 68 12.85 8.45 7.48
N TYR A 69 13.24 7.29 8.01
CA TYR A 69 12.34 6.17 8.21
C TYR A 69 11.55 6.33 9.52
N PRO A 70 10.21 6.40 9.50
CA PRO A 70 9.45 6.54 10.73
C PRO A 70 9.43 5.24 11.55
N ASP A 71 9.85 5.29 12.82
CA ASP A 71 9.75 4.18 13.79
C ASP A 71 8.34 4.01 14.34
N VAL A 72 7.60 5.10 14.43
CA VAL A 72 6.22 5.11 14.92
C VAL A 72 5.33 5.87 13.96
N ALA A 73 4.16 5.30 13.67
CA ALA A 73 3.13 6.03 12.95
C ALA A 73 2.66 7.24 13.78
N ILE A 74 2.56 8.39 13.14
CA ILE A 74 2.08 9.64 13.74
C ILE A 74 0.87 10.17 12.97
N GLY A 75 0.03 10.91 13.68
CA GLY A 75 -1.03 11.71 13.07
C GLY A 75 -1.29 12.96 13.89
N ARG A 76 -1.76 14.02 13.24
CA ARG A 76 -2.04 15.31 13.87
C ARG A 76 -3.51 15.72 13.76
N LEU A 77 -4.11 16.04 14.90
CA LEU A 77 -5.33 16.85 14.95
C LEU A 77 -4.92 18.30 15.21
N ALA A 78 -4.81 19.11 14.16
CA ALA A 78 -4.36 20.51 14.23
C ALA A 78 -5.41 21.48 14.82
N CYS A 79 -6.24 21.00 15.76
CA CYS A 79 -7.35 21.74 16.32
C CYS A 79 -6.90 23.05 16.96
N VAL A 80 -7.58 24.15 16.62
CA VAL A 80 -7.25 25.48 17.16
C VAL A 80 -7.96 25.78 18.47
N ASP A 81 -9.07 25.09 18.73
CA ASP A 81 -9.88 25.23 19.95
C ASP A 81 -10.57 23.91 20.36
N THR A 82 -11.28 23.96 21.49
CA THR A 82 -11.97 22.78 22.07
C THR A 82 -13.19 22.33 21.28
N ASN A 83 -13.80 23.22 20.48
CA ASN A 83 -14.94 22.86 19.63
C ASN A 83 -14.46 22.01 18.46
N GLU A 84 -13.36 22.39 17.81
CA GLU A 84 -12.73 21.56 16.76
C GLU A 84 -12.30 20.21 17.31
N VAL A 85 -11.67 20.16 18.50
CA VAL A 85 -11.34 18.88 19.17
C VAL A 85 -12.59 18.02 19.33
N THR A 86 -13.67 18.60 19.86
CA THR A 86 -14.92 17.85 20.07
C THR A 86 -15.51 17.35 18.76
N THR A 87 -15.54 18.18 17.72
CA THR A 87 -16.02 17.81 16.39
C THR A 87 -15.22 16.66 15.81
N VAL A 88 -13.89 16.78 15.75
CA VAL A 88 -13.03 15.79 15.08
C VAL A 88 -13.01 14.48 15.87
N VAL A 89 -12.92 14.53 17.20
CA VAL A 89 -12.96 13.31 18.03
C VAL A 89 -14.30 12.59 17.91
N ASN A 90 -15.42 13.32 17.88
CA ASN A 90 -16.73 12.69 17.65
C ASN A 90 -16.82 12.03 16.27
N LYS A 91 -16.25 12.65 15.22
CA LYS A 91 -16.17 12.03 13.90
C LYS A 91 -15.38 10.72 13.93
N ILE A 92 -14.21 10.71 14.57
CA ILE A 92 -13.37 9.50 14.73
C ILE A 92 -14.14 8.40 15.48
N ILE A 93 -14.71 8.71 16.64
CA ILE A 93 -15.49 7.74 17.44
C ILE A 93 -16.67 7.19 16.62
N ASN A 94 -17.37 8.03 15.88
CA ASN A 94 -18.51 7.60 15.07
C ASN A 94 -18.06 6.75 13.87
N TYR A 95 -16.95 7.11 13.23
CA TYR A 95 -16.37 6.37 12.12
C TYR A 95 -16.00 4.94 12.55
N GLU A 96 -15.31 4.79 13.69
CA GLU A 96 -14.87 3.48 14.19
C GLU A 96 -16.03 2.64 14.71
N ASN A 97 -16.94 3.21 15.50
CA ASN A 97 -18.07 2.45 16.06
C ASN A 97 -19.04 1.92 15.00
N ASN A 98 -19.12 2.59 13.84
CA ASN A 98 -19.96 2.16 12.72
C ASN A 98 -19.17 1.39 11.64
N GLU A 99 -17.90 1.05 11.92
CA GLU A 99 -17.01 0.38 10.97
C GLU A 99 -17.11 1.00 9.57
N ALA A 100 -17.00 2.34 9.50
CA ALA A 100 -17.29 3.11 8.29
C ALA A 100 -16.52 2.62 7.05
N TYR A 101 -15.30 2.11 7.25
CA TYR A 101 -14.45 1.51 6.22
C TYR A 101 -15.01 0.21 5.60
N LYS A 102 -16.04 -0.41 6.20
CA LYS A 102 -16.75 -1.59 5.69
C LYS A 102 -18.02 -1.25 4.93
N GLN A 103 -18.45 0.01 4.96
CA GLN A 103 -19.71 0.40 4.37
C GLN A 103 -19.60 0.52 2.85
N GLU A 104 -20.71 0.31 2.13
CA GLU A 104 -20.74 0.24 0.67
C GLU A 104 -20.08 1.46 -0.02
N TRP A 105 -20.25 2.66 0.55
CA TRP A 105 -19.69 3.90 0.00
C TRP A 105 -18.16 3.98 0.10
N PHE A 106 -17.52 3.19 0.96
CA PHE A 106 -16.09 3.27 1.18
C PHE A 106 -15.31 2.83 -0.07
N THR A 107 -15.84 1.91 -0.87
CA THR A 107 -15.19 1.50 -2.13
C THR A 107 -15.32 2.52 -3.26
N ASN A 108 -16.03 3.64 -3.06
CA ASN A 108 -16.00 4.74 -4.02
C ASN A 108 -14.68 5.52 -3.88
N LEU A 109 -14.05 5.79 -5.02
CA LEU A 109 -12.84 6.58 -5.15
C LEU A 109 -13.17 7.84 -5.96
N VAL A 110 -12.92 9.03 -5.43
CA VAL A 110 -13.04 10.27 -6.22
C VAL A 110 -11.63 10.72 -6.60
N VAL A 111 -11.39 10.97 -7.88
CA VAL A 111 -10.10 11.50 -8.34
C VAL A 111 -10.32 12.83 -9.06
N VAL A 112 -9.52 13.83 -8.74
CA VAL A 112 -9.67 15.21 -9.20
C VAL A 112 -8.34 15.69 -9.78
N GLY A 113 -8.35 16.06 -11.06
CA GLY A 113 -7.11 16.36 -11.77
C GLY A 113 -7.33 17.13 -13.07
N GLY A 114 -6.23 17.60 -13.64
CA GLY A 114 -6.17 18.29 -14.92
C GLY A 114 -4.71 18.47 -15.33
N ASP A 115 -4.46 19.50 -16.13
CA ASP A 115 -3.13 19.84 -16.60
C ASP A 115 -2.39 20.67 -15.54
N THR A 116 -1.32 20.11 -14.97
CA THR A 116 -0.54 20.75 -13.88
C THR A 116 0.72 21.42 -14.41
N ALA A 117 1.21 21.02 -15.58
CA ALA A 117 2.28 21.72 -16.27
C ALA A 117 1.95 21.88 -17.77
N PRO A 118 1.04 22.82 -18.11
CA PRO A 118 0.59 23.00 -19.49
C PRO A 118 1.72 23.22 -20.50
N ASN A 119 1.56 22.66 -21.69
CA ASN A 119 2.54 22.67 -22.79
C ASN A 119 3.81 21.86 -22.48
N ASP A 120 3.68 20.79 -21.70
CA ASP A 120 4.74 19.83 -21.50
C ASP A 120 5.09 19.06 -22.80
N PRO A 121 6.32 18.53 -22.93
CA PRO A 121 6.73 17.81 -24.14
C PRO A 121 6.02 16.47 -24.39
N ASP A 122 5.48 15.82 -23.36
CA ASP A 122 4.77 14.54 -23.47
C ASP A 122 3.28 14.72 -23.83
N ASP A 123 2.77 15.96 -23.79
CA ASP A 123 1.38 16.34 -24.10
C ASP A 123 0.37 15.58 -23.22
N VAL A 124 0.60 15.62 -21.90
CA VAL A 124 -0.21 14.91 -20.91
C VAL A 124 -0.71 15.84 -19.82
N ASP A 125 -1.97 15.66 -19.43
CA ASP A 125 -2.52 16.32 -18.25
C ASP A 125 -1.99 15.59 -17.00
N GLU A 126 -0.94 16.11 -16.33
CA GLU A 126 -0.22 15.35 -15.30
C GLU A 126 -1.11 14.89 -14.16
N GLY A 127 -2.04 15.75 -13.70
CA GLY A 127 -2.95 15.39 -12.61
C GLY A 127 -3.87 14.24 -12.99
N GLU A 128 -4.40 14.24 -14.22
CA GLU A 128 -5.20 13.11 -14.73
C GLU A 128 -4.35 11.85 -14.92
N TYR A 129 -3.10 12.01 -15.34
CA TYR A 129 -2.16 10.90 -15.50
C TYR A 129 -1.83 10.22 -14.17
N VAL A 130 -1.58 10.99 -13.10
CA VAL A 130 -1.37 10.43 -11.76
C VAL A 130 -2.65 9.81 -11.23
N ASN A 131 -3.80 10.48 -11.35
CA ASN A 131 -5.10 9.90 -10.97
C ASN A 131 -5.35 8.56 -11.66
N GLN A 132 -5.02 8.42 -12.95
CA GLN A 132 -5.15 7.14 -13.64
C GLN A 132 -4.23 6.06 -13.02
N LYS A 133 -3.02 6.42 -12.56
CA LYS A 133 -2.16 5.49 -11.82
C LYS A 133 -2.68 5.13 -10.45
N VAL A 134 -3.37 6.06 -9.78
CA VAL A 134 -4.09 5.78 -8.54
C VAL A 134 -5.22 4.79 -8.80
N ILE A 135 -6.04 5.00 -9.85
CA ILE A 135 -7.10 4.06 -10.25
C ILE A 135 -6.52 2.67 -10.56
N ASP A 136 -5.42 2.60 -11.32
CA ASP A 136 -4.75 1.34 -11.66
C ASP A 136 -4.26 0.59 -10.41
N VAL A 137 -3.80 1.30 -9.38
CA VAL A 137 -3.37 0.72 -8.09
C VAL A 137 -4.57 0.27 -7.25
N MET A 138 -5.62 1.09 -7.20
CA MET A 138 -6.81 0.90 -6.38
C MET A 138 -7.82 -0.09 -7.00
N ASP A 139 -7.32 -1.22 -7.52
CA ASP A 139 -8.15 -2.29 -8.09
C ASP A 139 -9.26 -2.71 -7.10
N GLY A 140 -10.49 -2.83 -7.61
CA GLY A 140 -11.69 -3.10 -6.82
C GLY A 140 -12.40 -1.85 -6.27
N PHE A 141 -11.85 -0.64 -6.42
CA PHE A 141 -12.58 0.60 -6.14
C PHE A 141 -13.40 1.08 -7.34
N ASN A 142 -14.42 1.89 -7.08
CA ASN A 142 -15.31 2.49 -8.06
C ASN A 142 -14.92 3.97 -8.31
N PRO A 143 -14.14 4.27 -9.35
CA PRO A 143 -13.64 5.63 -9.57
C PRO A 143 -14.72 6.57 -10.11
N THR A 144 -14.74 7.80 -9.58
CA THR A 144 -15.44 8.97 -10.13
C THR A 144 -14.38 9.98 -10.56
N GLU A 145 -14.14 10.04 -11.86
CA GLU A 145 -13.16 10.92 -12.50
C GLU A 145 -13.72 12.34 -12.66
N LEU A 146 -13.18 13.29 -11.89
CA LEU A 146 -13.45 14.72 -11.98
C LEU A 146 -12.28 15.42 -12.65
N TRP A 147 -12.25 15.34 -13.97
CA TRP A 147 -11.11 15.73 -14.78
C TRP A 147 -11.38 17.00 -15.58
N ALA A 148 -10.30 17.68 -15.98
CA ALA A 148 -10.38 18.85 -16.85
C ALA A 148 -10.79 18.42 -18.27
N SER A 149 -10.20 17.33 -18.77
CA SER A 149 -10.47 16.76 -20.09
C SER A 149 -11.93 16.34 -20.29
N ASN A 150 -12.60 15.91 -19.22
CA ASN A 150 -14.01 15.51 -19.24
C ASN A 150 -14.98 16.62 -18.78
N GLY A 151 -14.45 17.80 -18.42
CA GLY A 151 -15.22 18.97 -18.01
C GLY A 151 -15.86 18.90 -16.62
N LYS A 152 -15.62 17.83 -15.85
CA LYS A 152 -16.25 17.63 -14.52
C LYS A 152 -15.48 18.31 -13.38
N VAL A 153 -14.32 18.91 -13.64
CA VAL A 153 -13.64 19.80 -12.67
C VAL A 153 -13.96 21.29 -12.89
N ALA A 154 -14.85 21.62 -13.83
CA ALA A 154 -15.11 23.02 -14.21
C ALA A 154 -15.74 23.87 -13.09
N SER A 155 -16.44 23.25 -12.14
CA SER A 155 -17.11 23.88 -11.00
C SER A 155 -16.83 23.11 -9.72
N ALA A 156 -16.58 23.83 -8.62
CA ALA A 156 -16.38 23.24 -7.30
C ALA A 156 -17.60 22.43 -6.82
N SER A 157 -18.79 22.70 -7.38
CA SER A 157 -20.00 21.93 -7.08
C SER A 157 -19.87 20.47 -7.50
N TYR A 158 -19.21 20.15 -8.61
CA TYR A 158 -19.03 18.75 -9.03
C TYR A 158 -18.19 17.96 -8.03
N ILE A 159 -17.15 18.58 -7.48
CA ILE A 159 -16.31 18.02 -6.42
C ILE A 159 -17.15 17.81 -5.15
N ASN A 160 -17.91 18.83 -4.73
CA ASN A 160 -18.79 18.71 -3.57
C ASN A 160 -19.85 17.62 -3.76
N ASP A 161 -20.49 17.52 -4.93
CA ASP A 161 -21.52 16.53 -5.21
C ASP A 161 -20.95 15.10 -5.16
N ALA A 162 -19.74 14.88 -5.70
CA ALA A 162 -19.07 13.59 -5.63
C ALA A 162 -18.72 13.21 -4.19
N ILE A 163 -18.13 14.11 -3.40
CA ILE A 163 -17.79 13.86 -1.99
C ILE A 163 -19.06 13.67 -1.14
N ASN A 164 -20.10 14.49 -1.35
CA ASN A 164 -21.42 14.38 -0.70
C ASN A 164 -22.13 13.05 -0.97
N SER A 165 -21.85 12.41 -2.11
CA SER A 165 -22.39 11.07 -2.42
C SER A 165 -21.76 9.98 -1.53
N GLY A 166 -20.54 10.22 -1.04
CA GLY A 166 -19.76 9.36 -0.15
C GLY A 166 -18.65 8.62 -0.88
N ALA A 167 -17.44 8.70 -0.34
CA ALA A 167 -16.24 8.05 -0.85
C ALA A 167 -15.33 7.61 0.29
N GLY A 168 -14.63 6.49 0.13
CA GLY A 168 -13.59 6.09 1.09
C GLY A 168 -12.29 6.84 0.86
N PHE A 169 -11.97 7.14 -0.40
CA PHE A 169 -10.81 7.93 -0.77
C PHE A 169 -11.16 9.07 -1.72
N VAL A 170 -10.49 10.22 -1.54
CA VAL A 170 -10.51 11.35 -2.46
C VAL A 170 -9.08 11.75 -2.77
N ASP A 171 -8.76 11.88 -4.05
CA ASP A 171 -7.44 12.22 -4.57
C ASP A 171 -7.50 13.54 -5.34
N PHE A 172 -6.62 14.49 -4.99
CA PHE A 172 -6.48 15.77 -5.68
C PHE A 172 -5.05 15.90 -6.19
N SER A 173 -4.88 16.13 -7.49
CA SER A 173 -3.56 16.28 -8.12
C SER A 173 -3.52 17.55 -8.96
N GLY A 174 -2.78 18.56 -8.50
CA GLY A 174 -2.72 19.86 -9.17
C GLY A 174 -1.92 20.92 -8.42
N HIS A 175 -2.34 22.18 -8.56
CA HIS A 175 -1.76 23.32 -7.87
C HIS A 175 -2.47 23.62 -6.57
N GLY A 176 -1.73 24.23 -5.64
CA GLY A 176 -2.23 24.54 -4.32
C GLY A 176 -1.79 25.90 -3.81
N SER A 177 -2.55 26.37 -2.83
CA SER A 177 -2.20 27.42 -1.90
C SER A 177 -2.78 27.05 -0.53
N PRO A 178 -2.42 27.77 0.55
CA PRO A 178 -2.99 27.50 1.87
C PRO A 178 -4.52 27.50 1.92
N ASN A 179 -5.21 28.17 0.99
CA ASN A 179 -6.68 28.28 1.01
C ASN A 179 -7.38 27.65 -0.21
N SER A 180 -6.64 27.07 -1.16
CA SER A 180 -7.25 26.57 -2.40
C SER A 180 -6.45 25.50 -3.12
N TRP A 181 -7.16 24.65 -3.84
CA TRP A 181 -6.64 23.73 -4.85
C TRP A 181 -7.17 24.14 -6.23
N ALA A 182 -6.35 24.00 -7.27
CA ALA A 182 -6.77 24.27 -8.65
C ALA A 182 -5.92 23.49 -9.67
N THR A 183 -6.37 23.45 -10.92
CA THR A 183 -5.68 22.85 -12.07
C THR A 183 -5.98 23.65 -13.34
N HIS A 184 -5.35 23.30 -14.46
CA HIS A 184 -5.66 23.89 -15.76
C HIS A 184 -6.40 22.91 -16.69
N PRO A 185 -7.16 23.41 -17.69
CA PRO A 185 -7.49 22.64 -18.87
C PRO A 185 -6.23 22.35 -19.69
N HIS A 186 -6.29 21.27 -20.47
CA HIS A 186 -5.23 20.84 -21.38
C HIS A 186 -4.64 22.00 -22.20
N ASN A 187 -3.33 22.19 -22.06
CA ASN A 187 -2.49 23.19 -22.71
C ASN A 187 -3.00 24.64 -22.54
N ASN A 188 -3.63 24.97 -21.40
CA ASN A 188 -4.18 26.31 -21.17
C ASN A 188 -3.99 26.83 -19.72
N GLU A 189 -2.78 27.30 -19.43
CA GLU A 189 -2.38 27.93 -18.15
C GLU A 189 -3.16 29.21 -17.80
N HIS A 190 -3.90 29.81 -18.74
CA HIS A 190 -4.63 31.06 -18.50
C HIS A 190 -6.00 30.85 -17.84
N ILE A 191 -6.46 29.60 -17.73
CA ILE A 191 -7.74 29.26 -17.11
C ILE A 191 -7.47 28.39 -15.88
N TRP A 192 -7.93 28.85 -14.72
CA TRP A 192 -7.89 28.07 -13.49
C TRP A 192 -9.23 27.36 -13.28
N LEU A 193 -9.16 26.04 -13.05
CA LEU A 193 -10.29 25.20 -12.70
C LEU A 193 -10.14 24.65 -11.28
N PRO A 194 -11.23 24.50 -10.51
CA PRO A 194 -12.58 24.96 -10.83
C PRO A 194 -12.67 26.49 -10.92
N ALA A 195 -13.39 27.00 -11.93
CA ALA A 195 -13.53 28.45 -12.09
C ALA A 195 -14.57 29.02 -11.10
N PRO A 196 -14.43 30.28 -10.65
CA PRO A 196 -13.35 31.23 -10.97
C PRO A 196 -12.17 31.25 -9.99
N THR A 197 -12.23 30.52 -8.87
CA THR A 197 -11.30 30.69 -7.73
C THR A 197 -10.55 29.42 -7.30
N GLY A 198 -10.69 28.32 -8.03
CA GLY A 198 -10.32 26.99 -7.55
C GLY A 198 -11.35 26.43 -6.54
N TYR A 199 -11.03 25.24 -6.04
CA TYR A 199 -11.69 24.64 -4.87
C TYR A 199 -11.08 25.22 -3.61
N THR A 200 -11.87 25.70 -2.64
CA THR A 200 -11.36 26.52 -1.53
C THR A 200 -11.77 25.97 -0.17
N SER A 201 -11.16 26.47 0.90
CA SER A 201 -11.53 26.12 2.28
C SER A 201 -13.03 26.34 2.57
N THR A 202 -13.66 27.34 1.94
CA THR A 202 -15.11 27.56 2.03
C THR A 202 -15.90 26.43 1.39
N HIS A 203 -15.45 25.90 0.25
CA HIS A 203 -16.07 24.76 -0.40
C HIS A 203 -15.94 23.50 0.46
N ALA A 204 -14.74 23.22 0.99
CA ALA A 204 -14.51 22.12 1.93
C ALA A 204 -15.39 22.22 3.19
N SER A 205 -15.48 23.42 3.77
CA SER A 205 -16.33 23.70 4.95
C SER A 205 -17.83 23.63 4.66
N SER A 206 -18.25 23.64 3.38
CA SER A 206 -19.65 23.54 2.96
C SER A 206 -20.10 22.11 2.65
N LEU A 207 -19.18 21.14 2.67
CA LEU A 207 -19.51 19.73 2.48
C LEU A 207 -20.52 19.25 3.51
N ALA A 208 -21.40 18.35 3.07
CA ALA A 208 -22.54 17.84 3.81
C ALA A 208 -22.69 16.30 3.63
N ASN A 209 -21.56 15.60 3.44
CA ASN A 209 -21.48 14.13 3.33
C ASN A 209 -21.81 13.40 4.65
N GLY A 210 -22.06 14.12 5.76
CA GLY A 210 -22.39 13.53 7.05
C GLY A 210 -21.29 12.58 7.51
N ASP A 211 -21.66 11.35 7.84
CA ASP A 211 -20.74 10.33 8.36
C ASP A 211 -19.94 9.58 7.27
N LYS A 212 -20.15 9.89 5.99
CA LYS A 212 -19.42 9.27 4.87
C LYS A 212 -18.09 9.99 4.62
N LEU A 213 -17.16 9.84 5.55
CA LEU A 213 -15.95 10.65 5.64
C LEU A 213 -14.74 9.97 4.94
N PRO A 214 -14.25 10.48 3.81
CA PRO A 214 -13.09 9.92 3.12
C PRO A 214 -11.76 10.18 3.83
N VAL A 215 -10.78 9.33 3.54
CA VAL A 215 -9.34 9.65 3.63
C VAL A 215 -8.96 10.41 2.37
N ILE A 216 -8.36 11.59 2.53
CA ILE A 216 -8.06 12.50 1.42
C ILE A 216 -6.55 12.53 1.17
N ILE A 217 -6.15 12.53 -0.10
CA ILE A 217 -4.78 12.78 -0.53
C ILE A 217 -4.82 14.08 -1.33
N MET A 218 -4.01 15.06 -0.95
CA MET A 218 -3.98 16.36 -1.61
C MET A 218 -2.55 16.69 -2.06
N SER A 219 -2.26 16.29 -3.29
CA SER A 219 -1.02 16.49 -4.03
C SER A 219 -1.06 17.87 -4.69
N ALA A 220 -0.68 18.88 -3.91
CA ALA A 220 -0.70 20.29 -4.27
C ALA A 220 -0.01 21.17 -3.22
N CYS A 221 0.80 22.14 -3.68
CA CYS A 221 1.59 23.06 -2.83
C CYS A 221 0.78 23.69 -1.68
N SER A 222 1.36 23.73 -0.48
CA SER A 222 0.88 24.46 0.71
C SER A 222 -0.55 24.15 1.17
N THR A 223 -1.23 23.16 0.60
CA THR A 223 -2.63 22.90 0.94
C THR A 223 -2.80 22.44 2.39
N GLY A 224 -1.71 21.95 2.98
CA GLY A 224 -1.58 21.52 4.37
C GLY A 224 -0.83 22.49 5.25
N ASP A 225 -0.58 23.74 4.82
CA ASP A 225 0.16 24.79 5.55
C ASP A 225 -0.50 25.17 6.88
N TYR A 226 -0.39 24.29 7.87
CA TYR A 226 -0.96 24.46 9.19
C TYR A 226 -0.07 25.36 10.05
N THR A 227 1.18 25.56 9.63
CA THR A 227 2.18 26.38 10.30
C THR A 227 1.91 27.87 10.13
N SER A 228 1.47 28.28 8.95
CA SER A 228 1.14 29.67 8.64
C SER A 228 -0.36 29.93 8.54
N SER A 229 -1.18 28.89 8.30
CA SER A 229 -2.64 29.00 8.20
C SER A 229 -3.39 27.97 9.05
N LYS A 230 -3.97 28.46 10.15
CA LYS A 230 -4.84 27.67 11.05
C LYS A 230 -6.09 27.06 10.39
N HIS A 231 -6.48 27.59 9.24
CA HIS A 231 -7.62 27.11 8.45
C HIS A 231 -7.16 26.82 7.02
N CYS A 232 -6.00 26.17 6.89
CA CYS A 232 -5.53 25.68 5.61
C CYS A 232 -6.58 24.78 4.95
N LEU A 233 -6.49 24.58 3.64
CA LEU A 233 -7.46 23.81 2.88
C LEU A 233 -7.62 22.40 3.47
N ALA A 234 -6.51 21.73 3.78
CA ALA A 234 -6.53 20.40 4.37
C ALA A 234 -7.26 20.36 5.71
N TRP A 235 -6.93 21.27 6.63
CA TRP A 235 -7.59 21.32 7.94
C TRP A 235 -9.07 21.71 7.83
N SER A 236 -9.47 22.47 6.80
CA SER A 236 -10.87 22.83 6.56
C SER A 236 -11.75 21.61 6.19
N PHE A 237 -11.19 20.58 5.54
CA PHE A 237 -11.89 19.30 5.37
C PHE A 237 -12.08 18.58 6.72
N ILE A 238 -11.05 18.57 7.57
CA ILE A 238 -11.08 17.83 8.83
C ILE A 238 -11.91 18.54 9.90
N ALA A 239 -11.90 19.87 9.96
CA ALA A 239 -12.64 20.65 10.95
C ALA A 239 -14.15 20.77 10.65
N ASN A 240 -14.61 20.44 9.44
CA ASN A 240 -16.02 20.53 9.07
C ASN A 240 -16.90 19.61 9.96
N SER A 241 -17.90 20.19 10.63
CA SER A 241 -18.80 19.49 11.54
C SER A 241 -19.96 18.75 10.84
N ASN A 242 -20.22 19.04 9.57
CA ASN A 242 -21.32 18.46 8.79
C ASN A 242 -20.83 17.40 7.77
N GLY A 243 -19.54 17.09 7.77
CA GLY A 243 -18.92 16.21 6.79
C GLY A 243 -17.43 16.48 6.66
N GLY A 244 -16.96 16.65 5.42
CA GLY A 244 -15.55 16.83 5.10
C GLY A 244 -14.82 15.50 5.00
N GLY A 245 -13.61 15.41 5.57
CA GLY A 245 -12.81 14.19 5.63
C GLY A 245 -12.69 13.62 7.05
N ILE A 246 -12.25 12.36 7.14
CA ILE A 246 -11.85 11.73 8.41
C ILE A 246 -10.35 11.89 8.68
N ALA A 247 -9.55 11.88 7.60
CA ALA A 247 -8.12 12.08 7.64
C ALA A 247 -7.62 12.62 6.29
N ILE A 248 -6.46 13.29 6.27
CA ILE A 248 -5.89 13.84 5.04
C ILE A 248 -4.36 13.87 5.07
N PHE A 249 -3.75 13.56 3.93
CA PHE A 249 -2.32 13.76 3.64
C PHE A 249 -2.14 14.98 2.75
N SER A 250 -1.26 15.89 3.12
CA SER A 250 -1.06 17.14 2.39
C SER A 250 0.27 17.82 2.73
N PRO A 251 0.97 18.43 1.77
CA PRO A 251 2.23 19.13 2.02
C PRO A 251 2.02 20.47 2.75
N ASP A 252 2.90 20.76 3.71
CA ASP A 252 2.88 22.00 4.50
C ASP A 252 3.34 23.23 3.70
N GLU A 253 4.41 23.12 2.90
CA GLU A 253 5.01 24.31 2.26
C GLU A 253 4.91 24.28 0.74
N ILE A 254 5.87 23.70 0.04
CA ILE A 254 5.86 23.63 -1.41
C ILE A 254 5.44 22.21 -1.81
N SER A 255 5.36 21.91 -3.09
CA SER A 255 5.42 20.52 -3.51
C SER A 255 6.02 20.48 -4.89
N TYR A 256 7.25 19.97 -4.99
CA TYR A 256 7.91 19.84 -6.27
C TYR A 256 7.39 18.62 -7.02
N GLY A 257 7.19 18.74 -8.33
CA GLY A 257 6.76 17.64 -9.18
C GLY A 257 7.67 17.50 -10.39
N TYR A 258 7.77 16.28 -10.93
CA TYR A 258 8.23 16.08 -12.29
C TYR A 258 7.09 16.40 -13.28
N ILE A 259 7.47 16.80 -14.49
CA ILE A 259 6.56 17.18 -15.57
C ILE A 259 6.35 16.00 -16.53
N GLY A 260 5.22 15.98 -17.21
CA GLY A 260 4.87 14.95 -18.20
C GLY A 260 4.70 13.59 -17.56
N ARG A 261 5.02 12.52 -18.30
CA ARG A 261 4.83 11.13 -17.80
C ARG A 261 5.76 10.76 -16.65
N SER A 262 6.78 11.59 -16.40
CA SER A 262 7.72 11.37 -15.31
C SER A 262 7.17 11.75 -13.95
N VAL A 263 6.03 12.44 -13.88
CA VAL A 263 5.36 12.90 -12.64
C VAL A 263 5.25 11.81 -11.56
N ILE A 264 5.11 10.54 -11.93
CA ILE A 264 4.97 9.40 -10.99
C ILE A 264 6.28 8.83 -10.43
N TYR A 265 7.45 9.32 -10.87
CA TYR A 265 8.75 8.70 -10.54
C TYR A 265 9.49 9.36 -9.39
N GLY A 266 9.12 10.57 -8.98
CA GLY A 266 9.74 11.27 -7.84
C GLY A 266 8.82 12.32 -7.24
N LEU A 267 9.24 12.87 -6.10
CA LEU A 267 8.62 14.06 -5.49
C LEU A 267 7.11 13.90 -5.25
N ASP A 268 6.31 14.95 -5.42
CA ASP A 268 4.85 14.99 -5.12
C ASP A 268 4.09 13.78 -5.69
N GLY A 269 4.19 13.55 -7.01
CA GLY A 269 3.46 12.47 -7.67
C GLY A 269 3.93 11.07 -7.28
N LYS A 270 5.19 10.88 -6.87
CA LYS A 270 5.63 9.61 -6.28
C LYS A 270 5.09 9.43 -4.86
N MET A 271 5.06 10.49 -4.05
CA MET A 271 4.55 10.42 -2.68
C MET A 271 3.04 10.12 -2.68
N GLU A 272 2.27 10.85 -3.50
CA GLU A 272 0.86 10.59 -3.80
C GLU A 272 0.62 9.11 -4.16
N LEU A 273 1.33 8.60 -5.16
CA LEU A 273 1.18 7.20 -5.57
C LEU A 273 1.67 6.20 -4.50
N SER A 274 2.65 6.59 -3.67
CA SER A 274 3.17 5.75 -2.59
C SER A 274 2.15 5.57 -1.47
N LEU A 275 1.32 6.58 -1.19
CA LEU A 275 0.20 6.49 -0.24
C LEU A 275 -0.82 5.44 -0.68
N PHE A 276 -1.28 5.47 -1.94
CA PHE A 276 -2.22 4.47 -2.45
C PHE A 276 -1.59 3.08 -2.54
N LYS A 277 -0.31 2.96 -2.91
CA LYS A 277 0.41 1.68 -2.88
C LYS A 277 0.58 1.15 -1.45
N ALA A 278 0.79 2.02 -0.47
CA ALA A 278 0.89 1.63 0.93
C ALA A 278 -0.41 1.00 1.41
N TYR A 279 -1.55 1.63 1.09
CA TYR A 279 -2.87 1.06 1.33
C TYR A 279 -3.05 -0.27 0.59
N LYS A 280 -3.05 -0.25 -0.74
CA LYS A 280 -3.52 -1.39 -1.52
C LYS A 280 -2.50 -2.51 -1.72
N LEU A 281 -1.22 -2.18 -1.94
CA LEU A 281 -0.18 -3.16 -2.27
C LEU A 281 0.67 -3.56 -1.05
N LYS A 282 0.70 -2.73 -0.01
CA LYS A 282 1.36 -3.05 1.26
C LYS A 282 0.38 -3.39 2.37
N GLY A 283 -0.93 -3.35 2.12
CA GLY A 283 -1.97 -3.80 3.05
C GLY A 283 -2.06 -2.96 4.31
N ALA A 284 -1.87 -1.64 4.20
CA ALA A 284 -2.05 -0.76 5.36
C ALA A 284 -3.51 -0.75 5.80
N ILE A 285 -3.76 -1.11 7.05
CA ILE A 285 -5.12 -1.21 7.60
C ILE A 285 -5.49 -0.01 8.48
N THR A 286 -4.50 0.82 8.85
CA THR A 286 -4.74 2.09 9.54
C THR A 286 -4.18 3.29 8.77
N PHE A 287 -4.71 4.47 9.05
CA PHE A 287 -4.21 5.73 8.50
C PHE A 287 -2.71 5.94 8.76
N GLY A 288 -2.23 5.63 9.97
CA GLY A 288 -0.81 5.74 10.31
C GLY A 288 0.07 4.71 9.59
N GLU A 289 -0.42 3.48 9.40
CA GLU A 289 0.28 2.48 8.59
C GLU A 289 0.40 2.92 7.13
N MET A 290 -0.63 3.56 6.59
CA MET A 290 -0.61 4.07 5.22
C MET A 290 0.49 5.11 5.04
N TRP A 291 0.62 6.03 6.00
CA TRP A 291 1.68 7.05 5.99
C TRP A 291 3.08 6.43 6.10
N THR A 292 3.31 5.60 7.12
CA THR A 292 4.63 4.98 7.37
C THR A 292 5.10 4.10 6.21
N ARG A 293 4.21 3.24 5.68
CA ARG A 293 4.52 2.38 4.55
C ARG A 293 4.72 3.18 3.25
N ALA A 294 4.06 4.33 3.10
CA ALA A 294 4.27 5.21 1.96
C ALA A 294 5.65 5.86 2.00
N LEU A 295 6.08 6.37 3.16
CA LEU A 295 7.44 6.87 3.35
C LEU A 295 8.47 5.77 3.08
N ASN A 296 8.27 4.55 3.59
CA ASN A 296 9.17 3.43 3.33
C ASN A 296 9.23 3.01 1.85
N LEU A 297 8.15 3.21 1.10
CA LEU A 297 8.10 3.01 -0.35
C LEU A 297 8.79 4.15 -1.11
N TYR A 298 8.73 5.36 -0.57
CA TYR A 298 9.31 6.55 -1.16
C TYR A 298 10.83 6.57 -0.99
N ILE A 299 11.31 6.41 0.24
CA ILE A 299 12.72 6.53 0.60
C ILE A 299 13.54 5.49 -0.15
N SER A 300 14.67 5.94 -0.70
CA SER A 300 15.56 5.09 -1.49
C SER A 300 17.02 5.50 -1.23
N GLY A 301 17.97 4.64 -1.59
CA GLY A 301 19.40 4.90 -1.34
C GLY A 301 20.01 6.10 -2.09
N ARG A 302 19.26 6.82 -2.92
CA ARG A 302 19.69 8.08 -3.55
C ARG A 302 18.54 9.10 -3.55
N MET A 303 18.57 10.01 -2.58
CA MET A 303 17.67 11.16 -2.46
C MET A 303 18.45 12.47 -2.64
N TYR A 304 17.76 13.52 -3.06
CA TYR A 304 18.29 14.89 -3.14
C TYR A 304 17.42 15.84 -2.34
N SER A 305 17.80 17.12 -2.29
CA SER A 305 17.09 18.14 -1.51
C SER A 305 15.58 18.16 -1.73
N ALA A 306 15.10 18.02 -2.97
CA ALA A 306 13.66 17.97 -3.25
C ALA A 306 12.97 16.70 -2.70
N ASP A 307 13.67 15.57 -2.63
CA ASP A 307 13.13 14.33 -2.03
C ASP A 307 13.04 14.46 -0.50
N TYR A 308 14.07 15.03 0.15
CA TYR A 308 14.05 15.34 1.58
C TYR A 308 12.91 16.30 1.93
N LEU A 309 12.74 17.34 1.12
CA LEU A 309 11.64 18.28 1.28
C LEU A 309 10.28 17.58 1.19
N THR A 310 10.12 16.69 0.21
CA THR A 310 8.89 15.91 0.03
C THR A 310 8.55 15.08 1.28
N ILE A 311 9.50 14.31 1.82
CA ILE A 311 9.21 13.44 2.97
C ILE A 311 8.99 14.23 4.27
N GLU A 312 9.61 15.40 4.40
CA GLU A 312 9.51 16.25 5.58
C GLU A 312 8.22 17.08 5.61
N GLU A 313 7.73 17.54 4.45
CA GLU A 313 6.59 18.46 4.39
C GLU A 313 5.21 17.77 4.34
N TRP A 314 5.13 16.49 3.95
CA TRP A 314 3.86 15.77 3.83
C TRP A 314 3.27 15.36 5.18
N GLN A 315 2.26 16.11 5.64
CA GLN A 315 1.66 15.95 6.98
C GLN A 315 0.52 14.92 7.02
N PRO A 316 0.47 14.03 8.03
CA PRO A 316 -0.64 13.12 8.27
C PRO A 316 -1.70 13.72 9.22
N PHE A 317 -2.66 14.50 8.71
CA PHE A 317 -3.74 15.05 9.53
C PHE A 317 -4.85 14.03 9.78
N GLY A 318 -4.84 13.40 10.96
CA GLY A 318 -5.80 12.38 11.34
C GLY A 318 -5.36 11.59 12.57
N ASP A 319 -6.18 10.63 13.00
CA ASP A 319 -5.77 9.66 14.02
C ASP A 319 -4.95 8.54 13.36
N PRO A 320 -3.69 8.30 13.75
CA PRO A 320 -2.85 7.27 13.15
C PRO A 320 -3.37 5.85 13.41
N THR A 321 -4.26 5.66 14.39
CA THR A 321 -4.87 4.36 14.70
C THR A 321 -6.18 4.10 13.97
N LEU A 322 -6.73 5.11 13.29
CA LEU A 322 -7.98 5.02 12.54
C LEU A 322 -7.93 3.85 11.54
N ALA A 323 -8.84 2.89 11.70
CA ALA A 323 -9.01 1.79 10.76
C ALA A 323 -9.53 2.27 9.40
N ILE A 324 -8.90 1.82 8.32
CA ILE A 324 -9.24 2.14 6.92
C ILE A 324 -9.39 0.89 6.04
N ALA A 325 -9.14 -0.30 6.61
CA ALA A 325 -9.40 -1.62 6.03
C ALA A 325 -9.49 -2.66 7.16
N GLU A 326 -9.87 -3.89 6.81
CA GLU A 326 -9.81 -5.04 7.70
C GLU A 326 -8.46 -5.75 7.63
N GLU A 327 -8.08 -6.45 8.71
CA GLU A 327 -7.03 -7.45 8.65
C GLU A 327 -7.47 -8.58 7.71
N SER A 328 -6.59 -8.97 6.78
CA SER A 328 -6.80 -10.14 5.93
C SER A 328 -6.62 -11.42 6.76
N ASN A 329 -7.60 -12.31 6.65
CA ASN A 329 -7.59 -13.63 7.25
C ASN A 329 -6.74 -14.56 6.38
N PRO A 330 -5.87 -15.39 6.97
CA PRO A 330 -5.09 -16.33 6.18
C PRO A 330 -6.03 -17.29 5.42
N PRO A 331 -5.61 -17.79 4.24
CA PRO A 331 -6.33 -18.85 3.58
C PRO A 331 -6.53 -20.05 4.51
N GLU A 332 -7.64 -20.74 4.32
CA GLU A 332 -7.93 -21.97 5.04
C GLU A 332 -6.83 -23.02 4.81
N LYS A 333 -6.69 -23.97 5.74
CA LYS A 333 -5.73 -25.06 5.62
C LYS A 333 -5.93 -25.81 4.29
N PRO A 334 -4.93 -25.83 3.38
CA PRO A 334 -5.13 -26.44 2.07
C PRO A 334 -5.29 -27.96 2.13
N THR A 335 -5.96 -28.49 1.12
CA THR A 335 -6.01 -29.92 0.83
C THR A 335 -5.04 -30.27 -0.28
N ILE A 336 -4.47 -31.46 -0.24
CA ILE A 336 -3.57 -32.00 -1.27
C ILE A 336 -3.96 -33.42 -1.64
N THR A 337 -3.94 -33.71 -2.94
CA THR A 337 -4.16 -35.05 -3.50
C THR A 337 -3.15 -35.36 -4.59
N GLY A 338 -2.80 -36.63 -4.73
CA GLY A 338 -1.87 -37.08 -5.76
C GLY A 338 -1.48 -38.54 -5.58
N PRO A 339 -0.57 -39.07 -6.42
CA PRO A 339 -0.04 -40.42 -6.27
C PRO A 339 0.65 -40.62 -4.92
N THR A 340 0.33 -41.70 -4.21
CA THR A 340 0.94 -42.06 -2.91
C THR A 340 2.05 -43.11 -3.04
N GLN A 341 2.30 -43.60 -4.26
CA GLN A 341 3.39 -44.53 -4.57
C GLN A 341 3.92 -44.26 -5.97
N GLY A 342 5.22 -44.49 -6.17
CA GLY A 342 5.88 -44.31 -7.45
C GLY A 342 7.20 -45.06 -7.58
N LYS A 343 7.98 -44.70 -8.59
CA LYS A 343 9.34 -45.17 -8.84
C LYS A 343 10.29 -43.98 -8.85
N PRO A 344 11.50 -44.13 -8.29
CA PRO A 344 12.52 -43.10 -8.42
C PRO A 344 12.81 -42.75 -9.88
N GLY A 345 12.90 -41.45 -10.18
CA GLY A 345 13.20 -40.91 -11.50
C GLY A 345 11.99 -40.66 -12.41
N GLU A 346 10.77 -40.94 -11.95
CA GLU A 346 9.53 -40.58 -12.65
C GLU A 346 8.93 -39.29 -12.06
N GLU A 347 8.30 -38.48 -12.93
CA GLU A 347 7.60 -37.25 -12.54
C GLU A 347 6.15 -37.55 -12.14
N TYR A 348 5.69 -36.91 -11.07
CA TYR A 348 4.34 -37.05 -10.54
C TYR A 348 3.67 -35.70 -10.36
N THR A 349 2.38 -35.61 -10.67
CA THR A 349 1.54 -34.43 -10.49
C THR A 349 0.74 -34.52 -9.19
N PHE A 350 0.69 -33.42 -8.46
CA PHE A 350 -0.10 -33.22 -7.25
C PHE A 350 -1.07 -32.07 -7.45
N GLU A 351 -2.28 -32.23 -6.94
CA GLU A 351 -3.32 -31.21 -6.93
C GLU A 351 -3.46 -30.63 -5.52
N ALA A 352 -3.57 -29.32 -5.40
CA ALA A 352 -3.93 -28.65 -4.15
C ALA A 352 -5.13 -27.70 -4.34
N GLN A 353 -5.86 -27.47 -3.26
CA GLN A 353 -7.01 -26.54 -3.23
C GLN A 353 -7.21 -26.00 -1.82
N THR A 354 -7.52 -24.71 -1.73
CA THR A 354 -8.05 -24.05 -0.54
C THR A 354 -8.93 -22.85 -0.92
N THR A 355 -9.58 -22.27 0.08
CA THR A 355 -10.32 -21.02 -0.03
C THR A 355 -9.75 -19.99 0.93
N ASP A 356 -9.88 -18.73 0.56
CA ASP A 356 -9.61 -17.59 1.40
C ASP A 356 -10.93 -17.07 2.01
N PRO A 357 -11.01 -16.83 3.33
CA PRO A 357 -12.22 -16.33 3.99
C PRO A 357 -12.72 -14.98 3.45
N ASP A 358 -11.79 -14.12 3.03
CA ASP A 358 -12.08 -12.78 2.50
C ASP A 358 -12.29 -12.80 0.97
N GLY A 359 -12.04 -13.96 0.36
CA GLY A 359 -12.18 -14.17 -1.09
C GLY A 359 -10.95 -13.74 -1.88
N ASP A 360 -9.84 -13.47 -1.21
CA ASP A 360 -8.60 -12.98 -1.80
C ASP A 360 -7.96 -14.00 -2.76
N LYS A 361 -7.07 -13.51 -3.62
CA LYS A 361 -6.33 -14.38 -4.53
C LYS A 361 -5.25 -15.14 -3.77
N ILE A 362 -5.06 -16.40 -4.13
CA ILE A 362 -4.23 -17.33 -3.36
C ILE A 362 -3.00 -17.75 -4.15
N TYR A 363 -1.87 -17.85 -3.47
CA TYR A 363 -0.65 -18.49 -3.93
C TYR A 363 -0.41 -19.79 -3.15
N TYR A 364 0.20 -20.80 -3.78
CA TYR A 364 0.53 -22.08 -3.15
C TYR A 364 2.03 -22.37 -3.16
N MET A 365 2.55 -22.99 -2.10
CA MET A 365 3.92 -23.50 -2.04
C MET A 365 3.94 -24.93 -1.53
N PHE A 366 4.53 -25.83 -2.33
CA PHE A 366 4.68 -27.25 -2.02
C PHE A 366 6.03 -27.51 -1.35
N ASP A 367 6.02 -28.31 -0.29
CA ASP A 367 7.19 -28.97 0.29
C ASP A 367 7.16 -30.43 -0.17
N TRP A 368 8.21 -30.85 -0.88
CA TRP A 368 8.27 -32.17 -1.48
C TRP A 368 8.81 -33.25 -0.54
N GLY A 369 9.07 -32.92 0.73
CA GLY A 369 9.54 -33.86 1.76
C GLY A 369 10.99 -34.31 1.59
N ASP A 370 11.73 -33.73 0.64
CA ASP A 370 13.14 -34.05 0.36
C ASP A 370 14.09 -32.86 0.53
N GLY A 371 13.60 -31.80 1.18
CA GLY A 371 14.31 -30.53 1.39
C GLY A 371 14.15 -29.54 0.22
N ARG A 372 13.38 -29.86 -0.82
CA ARG A 372 13.05 -28.95 -1.92
C ARG A 372 11.62 -28.42 -1.80
N TYR A 373 11.46 -27.16 -2.21
CA TYR A 373 10.18 -26.48 -2.29
C TYR A 373 9.88 -26.08 -3.74
N SER A 374 8.59 -25.94 -4.09
CA SER A 374 8.22 -25.19 -5.28
C SER A 374 8.44 -23.68 -5.06
N ASN A 375 8.43 -22.88 -6.13
CA ASN A 375 8.12 -21.47 -6.00
C ASN A 375 6.68 -21.29 -5.50
N TRP A 376 6.33 -20.08 -5.07
CA TRP A 376 4.92 -19.70 -4.91
C TRP A 376 4.24 -19.70 -6.29
N LEU A 377 3.27 -20.59 -6.47
CA LEU A 377 2.45 -20.71 -7.67
C LEU A 377 1.21 -19.84 -7.50
N GLY A 378 0.93 -18.94 -8.44
CA GLY A 378 -0.23 -18.04 -8.39
C GLY A 378 0.03 -16.67 -9.01
N PRO A 379 -0.88 -15.70 -8.81
CA PRO A 379 -2.11 -15.82 -8.01
C PRO A 379 -3.21 -16.62 -8.71
N TYR A 380 -4.05 -17.29 -7.92
CA TYR A 380 -5.27 -17.98 -8.38
C TYR A 380 -6.50 -17.45 -7.63
N ASN A 381 -7.69 -17.51 -8.24
CA ASN A 381 -8.92 -17.17 -7.53
C ASN A 381 -9.16 -18.16 -6.36
N SER A 382 -9.66 -17.66 -5.23
CA SER A 382 -10.07 -18.50 -4.08
C SER A 382 -10.91 -19.70 -4.51
N GLY A 383 -10.58 -20.89 -4.02
CA GLY A 383 -11.23 -22.15 -4.38
C GLY A 383 -10.74 -22.80 -5.69
N THR A 384 -9.79 -22.21 -6.41
CA THR A 384 -9.22 -22.82 -7.63
C THR A 384 -8.31 -23.99 -7.28
N LYS A 385 -8.45 -25.11 -8.02
CA LYS A 385 -7.52 -26.24 -7.95
C LYS A 385 -6.25 -25.93 -8.73
N VAL A 386 -5.09 -26.26 -8.14
CA VAL A 386 -3.78 -26.00 -8.73
C VAL A 386 -2.98 -27.29 -8.83
N GLU A 387 -2.18 -27.42 -9.88
CA GLU A 387 -1.30 -28.57 -10.11
C GLU A 387 0.17 -28.18 -9.99
N ALA A 388 0.97 -29.06 -9.40
CA ALA A 388 2.42 -28.96 -9.36
C ALA A 388 3.05 -30.34 -9.58
N THR A 389 4.20 -30.40 -10.26
CA THR A 389 4.90 -31.65 -10.52
C THR A 389 6.22 -31.73 -9.76
N HIS A 390 6.63 -32.95 -9.41
CA HIS A 390 7.94 -33.22 -8.83
C HIS A 390 8.47 -34.61 -9.16
N THR A 391 9.80 -34.74 -9.10
CA THR A 391 10.52 -36.00 -9.33
C THR A 391 11.46 -36.30 -8.16
N TRP A 392 11.35 -37.50 -7.59
CA TRP A 392 12.27 -38.01 -6.57
C TRP A 392 13.25 -39.01 -7.18
N ASN A 393 14.56 -38.81 -6.94
CA ASN A 393 15.61 -39.69 -7.47
C ASN A 393 16.08 -40.77 -6.49
N LYS A 394 15.65 -40.68 -5.23
CA LYS A 394 16.03 -41.61 -4.17
C LYS A 394 14.83 -42.41 -3.67
N LYS A 395 15.10 -43.60 -3.19
CA LYS A 395 14.11 -44.47 -2.54
C LYS A 395 13.91 -43.98 -1.12
N ASP A 396 12.69 -43.56 -0.82
CA ASP A 396 12.27 -43.16 0.52
C ASP A 396 10.74 -43.06 0.58
N THR A 397 10.21 -42.69 1.72
CA THR A 397 8.86 -42.15 1.85
C THR A 397 8.96 -40.65 2.08
N TYR A 398 8.30 -39.86 1.24
CA TYR A 398 8.32 -38.41 1.30
C TYR A 398 6.97 -37.89 1.77
N GLU A 399 6.97 -36.98 2.75
CA GLU A 399 5.75 -36.32 3.23
C GLU A 399 5.51 -35.04 2.44
N VAL A 400 4.70 -35.14 1.38
CA VAL A 400 4.37 -33.97 0.56
C VAL A 400 3.31 -33.15 1.27
N LYS A 401 3.56 -31.86 1.44
CA LYS A 401 2.59 -30.93 2.04
C LYS A 401 2.58 -29.63 1.26
N VAL A 402 1.49 -28.88 1.40
CA VAL A 402 1.29 -27.60 0.73
C VAL A 402 0.76 -26.59 1.74
N LYS A 403 1.18 -25.34 1.60
CA LYS A 403 0.56 -24.20 2.30
C LYS A 403 0.18 -23.14 1.29
N ALA A 404 -0.74 -22.29 1.68
CA ALA A 404 -1.23 -21.18 0.88
C ALA A 404 -0.89 -19.84 1.54
N LYS A 405 -0.96 -18.77 0.76
CA LYS A 405 -1.03 -17.39 1.25
C LYS A 405 -1.96 -16.58 0.35
N ASP A 406 -2.62 -15.58 0.89
CA ASP A 406 -3.36 -14.59 0.10
C ASP A 406 -2.40 -13.62 -0.63
N ASP A 407 -2.96 -12.64 -1.33
CA ASP A 407 -2.22 -11.58 -2.01
C ASP A 407 -1.80 -10.43 -1.08
N HIS A 408 -2.26 -10.43 0.17
CA HIS A 408 -1.75 -9.62 1.28
C HIS A 408 -0.53 -10.25 1.97
N GLY A 409 -0.24 -11.53 1.67
CA GLY A 409 0.88 -12.29 2.20
C GLY A 409 0.61 -13.03 3.51
N VAL A 410 -0.62 -13.09 4.00
CA VAL A 410 -0.96 -13.86 5.22
C VAL A 410 -0.99 -15.35 4.88
N VAL A 411 -0.37 -16.17 5.72
CA VAL A 411 -0.02 -17.57 5.37
C VAL A 411 -0.89 -18.55 6.14
N SER A 412 -1.41 -19.55 5.43
CA SER A 412 -2.18 -20.65 6.02
C SER A 412 -1.31 -21.59 6.87
N GLU A 413 -1.96 -22.46 7.65
CA GLU A 413 -1.32 -23.70 8.11
C GLU A 413 -0.89 -24.58 6.92
N TRP A 414 0.08 -25.47 7.15
CA TRP A 414 0.39 -26.55 6.19
C TRP A 414 -0.75 -27.55 6.14
N SER A 415 -0.99 -28.13 4.96
CA SER A 415 -1.87 -29.29 4.78
C SER A 415 -1.45 -30.47 5.65
N ASP A 416 -2.36 -31.42 5.84
CA ASP A 416 -1.93 -32.74 6.32
C ASP A 416 -0.91 -33.33 5.33
N PRO A 417 0.15 -34.00 5.82
CA PRO A 417 1.16 -34.59 4.95
C PRO A 417 0.56 -35.74 4.14
N LEU A 418 0.82 -35.74 2.84
CA LEU A 418 0.53 -36.82 1.92
C LEU A 418 1.77 -37.70 1.75
N PRO A 419 1.84 -38.89 2.37
CA PRO A 419 3.00 -39.77 2.25
C PRO A 419 3.07 -40.40 0.85
N VAL A 420 4.21 -40.25 0.19
CA VAL A 420 4.52 -40.80 -1.13
C VAL A 420 5.68 -41.78 -1.02
N SER A 421 5.43 -43.06 -1.25
CA SER A 421 6.46 -44.10 -1.14
C SER A 421 7.14 -44.39 -2.47
N MET A 422 8.48 -44.40 -2.49
CA MET A 422 9.32 -44.79 -3.62
C MET A 422 10.05 -46.11 -3.31
N PRO A 423 9.34 -47.26 -3.34
CA PRO A 423 9.87 -48.54 -2.88
C PRO A 423 10.93 -49.15 -3.82
N ILE A 424 11.62 -50.16 -3.30
CA ILE A 424 12.52 -51.00 -4.09
C ILE A 424 11.68 -51.86 -5.03
N SER A 425 11.79 -51.66 -6.35
CA SER A 425 11.31 -52.64 -7.32
C SER A 425 12.14 -53.92 -7.19
N LYS A 426 11.61 -54.95 -6.52
CA LYS A 426 12.15 -56.30 -6.68
C LYS A 426 11.72 -56.82 -8.04
N ASN A 427 12.54 -56.61 -9.06
CA ASN A 427 12.55 -57.55 -10.18
C ASN A 427 13.12 -58.85 -9.63
N THR A 428 12.27 -59.73 -9.09
CA THR A 428 12.62 -61.15 -9.00
C THR A 428 12.63 -61.68 -10.42
N PRO A 429 13.78 -62.07 -11.00
CA PRO A 429 13.73 -62.92 -12.18
C PRO A 429 12.98 -64.18 -11.74
N GLU A 430 12.05 -64.66 -12.56
CA GLU A 430 11.51 -66.02 -12.41
C GLU A 430 12.66 -67.02 -12.62
N HIS A 431 13.47 -67.23 -11.58
CA HIS A 431 14.36 -68.37 -11.53
C HIS A 431 13.50 -69.57 -11.11
N PRO A 432 13.41 -70.62 -11.94
CA PRO A 432 12.70 -71.83 -11.55
C PRO A 432 13.30 -72.31 -10.24
N THR A 433 12.45 -72.51 -9.23
CA THR A 433 12.89 -72.92 -7.89
C THR A 433 13.71 -74.21 -8.00
N ILE A 434 14.68 -74.40 -7.10
CA ILE A 434 15.49 -75.63 -6.99
C ILE A 434 14.59 -76.89 -6.98
N ILE A 435 13.35 -76.78 -6.50
CA ILE A 435 12.32 -77.82 -6.55
C ILE A 435 11.94 -78.21 -7.99
N GLN A 436 11.78 -77.25 -8.92
CA GLN A 436 11.52 -77.56 -10.33
C GLN A 436 12.72 -78.19 -11.04
N ILE A 437 13.95 -77.83 -10.64
CA ILE A 437 15.18 -78.47 -11.14
C ILE A 437 15.32 -79.90 -10.57
N LEU A 438 15.03 -80.10 -9.28
CA LEU A 438 15.04 -81.41 -8.63
C LEU A 438 13.95 -82.35 -9.18
N LEU A 439 12.76 -81.85 -9.50
CA LEU A 439 11.69 -82.63 -10.14
C LEU A 439 12.05 -83.04 -11.58
N LYS A 440 12.79 -82.21 -12.31
CA LYS A 440 13.36 -82.60 -13.63
C LYS A 440 14.44 -83.66 -13.51
N ILE A 441 15.30 -83.57 -12.49
CA ILE A 441 16.36 -84.57 -12.24
C ILE A 441 15.76 -85.91 -11.76
N LEU A 442 14.74 -85.89 -10.91
CA LEU A 442 14.05 -87.12 -10.45
C LEU A 442 13.30 -87.83 -11.57
N ASN A 443 12.76 -87.11 -12.57
CA ASN A 443 12.15 -87.72 -13.75
C ASN A 443 13.17 -88.32 -14.74
N LEU A 444 14.46 -87.99 -14.65
CA LEU A 444 15.52 -88.56 -15.48
C LEU A 444 16.03 -89.93 -14.97
N PHE A 445 15.70 -90.33 -13.73
CA PHE A 445 16.14 -91.59 -13.13
C PHE A 445 15.08 -92.70 -13.06
N LYS A 446 14.02 -92.65 -13.89
CA LYS A 446 13.22 -93.85 -14.16
C LYS A 446 13.97 -94.77 -15.14
N ILE A 447 14.91 -95.56 -14.60
CA ILE A 447 15.51 -96.68 -15.32
C ILE A 447 14.81 -97.96 -14.86
N ASN A 448 14.12 -98.59 -15.82
CA ASN A 448 13.58 -99.95 -15.76
C ASN A 448 14.73 -100.97 -15.62
N TRP A 449 14.56 -101.97 -14.76
CA TRP A 449 15.09 -103.31 -15.00
C TRP A 449 14.06 -104.37 -14.60
N MET A 450 13.89 -105.33 -15.52
CA MET A 450 13.28 -106.66 -15.34
C MET A 450 14.03 -107.48 -14.30
#